data_AF-A0AAV5JG78-F1
#
_entry.id   AF-A0AAV5JG78-F1
#
_cell.length_a   1.000
_cell.length_b   1.000
_cell.length_c   1.000
_cell.angle_alpha   90.00
_cell.angle_beta   90.00
_cell.angle_gamma   90.00
#
_symmetry.space_group_name_H-M   'P 1'
#
loop_
_entity.id
_entity.type
_entity.pdbx_description
1 polymer ?
#
loop_
_entity_poly.entity_id
_entity_poly.type
_entity_poly.pdbx_seq_one_letter_code
_entity_poly.pdbx_strand_id
1 'polypeptide(L)'
;MKSSVSKSIRGSIPAMDKIKDFLKAIEEQFGKFDKALANTLMKKLSSMKFDHSKVVREHIMEMRDIAAKLDSFLLHFVLNSLPLEFGPFKIFYNTHKDN
;
A
#
# COMPACT_ATOMS: atom_id res chain seq x y z
N MET A 1 30.64 -28.41 -6.87
CA MET A 1 29.43 -28.09 -7.66
C MET A 1 29.28 -26.57 -7.65
N LYS A 2 29.60 -25.88 -8.76
CA LYS A 2 29.53 -24.41 -8.85
C LYS A 2 28.10 -24.06 -9.27
N SER A 3 27.33 -23.38 -8.41
CA SER A 3 25.98 -22.93 -8.72
C SER A 3 26.05 -21.85 -9.81
N SER A 4 25.85 -22.23 -11.07
CA SER A 4 25.70 -21.26 -12.14
C SER A 4 24.25 -20.76 -12.10
N VAL A 5 24.07 -19.53 -11.61
CA VAL A 5 22.81 -18.81 -11.72
C VAL A 5 22.57 -18.53 -13.20
N SER A 6 21.38 -18.87 -13.71
CA SER A 6 21.06 -18.75 -15.13
C SER A 6 21.18 -17.29 -15.60
N LYS A 7 21.72 -17.07 -16.81
CA LYS A 7 21.92 -15.72 -17.38
C LYS A 7 20.61 -14.92 -17.50
N SER A 8 19.47 -15.60 -17.54
CA SER A 8 18.15 -14.96 -17.57
C SER A 8 17.81 -14.21 -16.29
N ILE A 9 18.33 -14.64 -15.13
CA ILE A 9 18.09 -13.96 -13.83
C ILE A 9 18.97 -12.71 -13.70
N ARG A 10 20.15 -12.71 -14.35
CA ARG A 10 21.10 -11.59 -14.29
C ARG A 10 20.65 -10.37 -15.09
N GLY A 11 19.77 -10.54 -16.08
CA GLY A 11 19.23 -9.47 -16.92
C GLY A 11 17.94 -8.82 -16.39
N SER A 12 17.33 -9.40 -15.36
CA SER A 12 16.08 -8.91 -14.75
C SER A 12 16.29 -7.81 -13.71
N ILE A 13 17.55 -7.51 -13.36
CA ILE A 13 17.92 -6.41 -12.48
C ILE A 13 18.25 -5.22 -13.38
N PRO A 14 17.40 -4.20 -13.48
CA PRO A 14 17.69 -3.03 -14.29
C PRO A 14 18.94 -2.33 -13.75
N ALA A 15 19.67 -1.64 -14.63
CA ALA A 15 20.89 -0.90 -14.28
C ALA A 15 20.71 0.00 -13.04
N MET A 16 21.79 0.22 -12.28
CA MET A 16 21.80 0.98 -11.01
C MET A 16 21.11 2.35 -11.10
N ASP A 17 21.12 2.98 -12.28
CA ASP A 17 20.43 4.25 -12.53
C ASP A 17 18.90 4.10 -12.49
N LYS A 18 18.35 3.03 -13.08
CA LYS A 18 16.92 2.70 -12.99
C LYS A 18 16.47 2.36 -11.56
N ILE A 19 17.36 1.75 -10.77
CA ILE A 19 17.09 1.47 -9.34
C ILE A 19 17.03 2.79 -8.53
N LYS A 20 17.94 3.74 -8.79
CA LYS A 20 17.91 5.05 -8.13
C LYS A 20 16.66 5.84 -8.50
N ASP A 21 16.29 5.86 -9.78
CA ASP A 21 15.07 6.52 -10.24
C ASP A 21 13.81 5.86 -9.65
N PHE A 22 13.83 4.53 -9.52
CA PHE A 22 12.77 3.79 -8.86
C PHE A 22 12.64 4.14 -7.37
N LEU A 23 13.75 4.15 -6.62
CA LEU A 23 13.75 4.52 -5.21
C LEU A 23 13.27 5.98 -5.01
N LYS A 24 13.71 6.88 -5.89
CA LYS A 24 13.26 8.28 -5.88
C LYS A 24 11.75 8.40 -6.17
N ALA A 25 11.23 7.64 -7.13
CA ALA A 25 9.80 7.60 -7.43
C ALA A 25 8.97 7.04 -6.26
N ILE A 26 9.51 6.05 -5.53
CA ILE A 26 8.91 5.56 -4.28
C ILE A 26 8.89 6.68 -3.24
N GLU A 27 10.03 7.34 -2.98
CA GLU A 27 10.14 8.41 -1.96
C GLU A 27 9.21 9.60 -2.26
N GLU A 28 9.17 10.07 -3.50
CA GLU A 28 8.31 11.17 -3.93
C GLU A 28 6.82 10.80 -3.79
N GLN A 29 6.44 9.57 -4.13
CA GLN A 29 5.08 9.10 -3.94
C GLN A 29 4.75 8.91 -2.46
N PHE A 30 5.71 8.46 -1.64
CA PHE A 30 5.59 8.39 -0.18
C PHE A 30 5.29 9.75 0.46
N GLY A 31 5.85 10.83 -0.10
CA GLY A 31 5.56 12.21 0.32
C GLY A 31 4.15 12.68 -0.03
N LYS A 32 3.56 12.16 -1.10
CA LYS A 32 2.20 12.49 -1.57
C LYS A 32 1.09 11.77 -0.81
N PHE A 33 1.43 10.73 -0.03
CA PHE A 33 0.47 10.02 0.80
C PHE A 33 0.07 10.80 2.04
N ASP A 34 -1.23 10.74 2.38
CA ASP A 34 -1.75 11.28 3.63
C ASP A 34 -1.35 10.40 4.82
N LYS A 35 -0.07 10.52 5.22
CA LYS A 35 0.50 9.85 6.39
C LYS A 35 -0.25 10.22 7.67
N ALA A 36 -0.77 11.44 7.74
CA ALA A 36 -1.50 11.91 8.91
C ALA A 36 -2.83 11.14 9.06
N LEU A 37 -3.56 10.93 7.96
CA LEU A 37 -4.77 10.12 7.93
C LEU A 37 -4.50 8.66 8.31
N ALA A 38 -3.49 8.02 7.72
CA ALA A 38 -3.15 6.62 8.05
C ALA A 38 -2.76 6.46 9.53
N ASN A 39 -1.91 7.35 10.05
CA ASN A 39 -1.54 7.35 11.46
C ASN A 39 -2.76 7.56 12.38
N THR A 40 -3.68 8.45 12.00
CA THR A 40 -4.91 8.69 12.76
C THR A 40 -5.79 7.46 12.81
N LEU A 41 -5.99 6.78 11.67
CA LEU A 41 -6.78 5.55 11.58
C LEU A 41 -6.14 4.41 12.38
N MET A 42 -4.81 4.20 12.25
CA MET A 42 -4.10 3.18 13.04
C MET A 42 -4.19 3.45 14.54
N LYS A 43 -3.97 4.70 14.96
CA LYS A 43 -4.13 5.09 16.37
C LYS A 43 -5.54 4.79 16.86
N LYS A 44 -6.56 5.24 16.13
CA LYS A 44 -7.97 5.02 16.47
C LYS A 44 -8.30 3.52 16.60
N LEU A 45 -7.84 2.69 15.65
CA LEU A 45 -8.06 1.25 15.67
C LEU A 45 -7.37 0.58 16.87
N SER A 46 -6.10 0.92 17.11
CA SER A 46 -5.31 0.33 18.21
C SER A 46 -5.79 0.74 19.61
N SER A 47 -6.39 1.93 19.74
CA SER A 47 -6.96 2.42 20.99
C SER A 47 -8.40 1.95 21.22
N MET A 48 -9.08 1.43 20.18
CA MET A 48 -10.47 1.02 20.28
C MET A 48 -10.60 -0.21 21.18
N LYS A 49 -11.31 -0.04 22.28
CA LYS A 49 -11.71 -1.11 23.20
C LYS A 49 -13.22 -1.09 23.35
N PHE A 50 -13.80 -2.26 23.60
CA PHE A 50 -15.22 -2.35 23.90
C PHE A 50 -15.46 -1.82 25.34
N ASP A 51 -16.24 -0.76 25.47
CA ASP A 51 -16.49 -0.04 26.72
C ASP A 51 -17.93 -0.20 27.24
N HIS A 52 -18.72 -1.10 26.62
CA HIS A 52 -20.14 -1.34 26.93
C HIS A 52 -21.07 -0.12 26.70
N SER A 53 -20.58 0.98 26.12
CA SER A 53 -21.39 2.17 25.82
C SER A 53 -22.36 1.95 24.65
N LYS A 54 -22.07 0.99 23.79
CA LYS A 54 -22.82 0.63 22.58
C LYS A 54 -22.96 -0.88 22.44
N VAL A 55 -23.88 -1.31 21.58
CA VAL A 55 -24.05 -2.75 21.31
C VAL A 55 -22.86 -3.32 20.56
N VAL A 56 -22.55 -4.59 20.79
CA VAL A 56 -21.40 -5.29 20.21
C VAL A 56 -21.36 -5.17 18.68
N ARG A 57 -22.53 -5.24 18.03
CA ARG A 57 -22.65 -5.11 16.57
C ARG A 57 -22.11 -3.77 16.05
N GLU A 58 -22.44 -2.66 16.73
CA GLU A 58 -21.99 -1.32 16.34
C GLU A 58 -20.47 -1.17 16.57
N HIS A 59 -19.96 -1.74 17.66
CA HIS A 59 -18.52 -1.78 17.90
C HIS A 59 -17.77 -2.52 16.79
N ILE A 60 -18.24 -3.71 16.39
CA ILE A 60 -17.66 -4.49 15.29
C ILE A 60 -17.71 -3.73 13.97
N MET A 61 -18.85 -3.09 13.66
CA MET A 61 -19.01 -2.31 12.43
C MET A 61 -18.03 -1.15 12.35
N GLU A 62 -17.86 -0.38 13.42
CA GLU A 62 -16.90 0.73 13.43
C GLU A 62 -15.45 0.26 13.28
N MET A 63 -15.06 -0.83 13.95
CA MET A 63 -13.71 -1.40 13.79
C MET A 63 -13.50 -1.89 12.35
N ARG A 64 -14.49 -2.56 11.76
CA ARG A 64 -14.47 -3.01 10.37
C ARG A 64 -14.31 -1.84 9.40
N ASP A 65 -15.05 -0.75 9.60
CA ASP A 65 -14.99 0.42 8.72
C ASP A 65 -13.61 1.10 8.76
N ILE A 66 -12.98 1.16 9.94
CA ILE A 66 -11.61 1.68 10.07
C ILE A 66 -10.62 0.73 9.38
N ALA A 67 -10.76 -0.59 9.57
CA ALA A 67 -9.92 -1.59 8.91
C ALA A 67 -10.04 -1.52 7.38
N ALA A 68 -11.26 -1.38 6.85
CA ALA A 68 -11.50 -1.24 5.40
C ALA A 68 -10.84 0.02 4.83
N LYS A 69 -10.86 1.14 5.57
CA LYS A 69 -10.16 2.38 5.16
C LYS A 69 -8.64 2.19 5.16
N LEU A 70 -8.09 1.49 6.14
CA LEU A 70 -6.65 1.15 6.18
C LEU A 70 -6.26 0.20 5.04
N ASP A 71 -7.09 -0.76 4.71
CA ASP A 71 -6.87 -1.69 3.60
C ASP A 71 -6.87 -0.95 2.25
N SER A 72 -7.87 -0.10 2.01
CA SER A 72 -7.88 0.79 0.84
C SER A 72 -6.66 1.70 0.80
N PHE A 73 -6.19 2.20 1.95
CA PHE A 73 -4.99 3.03 2.02
C PHE A 73 -3.75 2.23 1.65
N LEU A 74 -3.58 1.02 2.19
CA LEU A 74 -2.44 0.14 1.92
C LEU A 74 -2.37 -0.26 0.45
N LEU A 75 -3.51 -0.57 -0.14
CA LEU A 75 -3.64 -0.91 -1.54
C LEU A 75 -3.28 0.27 -2.46
N HIS A 76 -3.80 1.46 -2.15
CA HIS A 76 -3.38 2.69 -2.84
C HIS A 76 -1.87 2.90 -2.67
N PHE A 77 -1.35 2.70 -1.47
CA PHE A 77 0.08 2.81 -1.16
C PHE A 77 0.94 1.87 -2.01
N VAL A 78 0.59 0.59 -2.08
CA VAL A 78 1.29 -0.39 -2.91
C VAL A 78 1.21 -0.03 -4.38
N LEU A 79 0.04 0.33 -4.90
CA LEU A 79 -0.11 0.70 -6.31
C LEU A 79 0.68 1.94 -6.71
N ASN A 80 0.84 2.89 -5.80
CA ASN A 80 1.64 4.09 -6.05
C ASN A 80 3.14 3.83 -5.81
N SER A 81 3.55 2.87 -4.98
CA SER A 81 4.98 2.55 -4.86
C SER A 81 5.55 1.80 -6.07
N LEU A 82 4.69 1.24 -6.93
CA LEU A 82 5.14 0.57 -8.15
C LEU A 82 5.76 1.55 -9.17
N PRO A 83 6.79 1.13 -9.91
CA PRO A 83 7.38 1.96 -10.95
C PRO A 83 6.41 2.18 -12.13
N LEU A 84 6.65 3.24 -12.91
CA LEU A 84 5.82 3.66 -14.05
C LEU A 84 5.58 2.56 -15.10
N GLU A 85 6.52 1.62 -15.26
CA GLU A 85 6.39 0.43 -16.12
C GLU A 85 5.23 -0.49 -15.72
N PHE A 86 4.77 -0.41 -14.46
CA PHE A 86 3.57 -1.10 -13.97
C PHE A 86 2.32 -0.20 -14.03
N GLY A 87 2.38 0.94 -14.72
CA GLY A 87 1.26 1.87 -14.93
C GLY A 87 -0.06 1.21 -15.36
N PRO A 88 -0.08 0.20 -16.24
CA PRO A 88 -1.31 -0.52 -16.59
C PRO A 88 -2.02 -1.17 -15.39
N PHE A 89 -1.29 -1.67 -14.38
CA PHE A 89 -1.86 -2.23 -13.15
C PHE A 89 -2.53 -1.16 -12.29
N LYS A 90 -1.97 0.06 -12.27
CA LYS A 90 -2.53 1.22 -11.58
C LYS A 90 -3.84 1.69 -12.22
N ILE A 91 -3.92 1.68 -13.54
CA ILE A 91 -5.12 2.07 -14.31
C ILE A 91 -6.27 1.07 -14.10
N PHE A 92 -5.96 -0.24 -14.12
CA PHE A 92 -6.94 -1.31 -13.89
C PHE A 92 -7.61 -1.21 -12.51
N TYR A 93 -6.86 -0.82 -11.48
CA TYR A 93 -7.41 -0.72 -10.13
C TYR A 93 -8.22 0.56 -9.89
N ASN A 94 -7.81 1.69 -10.49
CA ASN A 94 -8.54 2.95 -10.36
C ASN A 94 -9.90 2.92 -11.08
N THR A 95 -10.01 2.21 -12.21
CA THR A 95 -11.27 2.05 -12.96
C THR A 95 -12.30 1.13 -12.29
N HIS A 96 -11.91 0.35 -11.28
CA HIS A 96 -12.83 -0.44 -10.45
C HIS A 96 -13.29 0.27 -9.18
N LYS A 97 -12.79 1.48 -8.89
CA LYS A 97 -13.20 2.28 -7.73
C LYS A 97 -14.31 3.29 -8.05
N ASP A 98 -14.56 3.55 -9.33
CA ASP A 98 -15.57 4.51 -9.84
C ASP A 98 -16.91 3.87 -10.27
N ASN A 99 -17.15 2.59 -9.94
CA ASN A 99 -18.43 1.90 -10.14
C ASN A 99 -19.05 1.46 -8.81
#